data_AF-D9MP44-F1
#
_entry.id   AF-D9MP44-F1
#
_cell.length_a   1.000
_cell.length_b   1.000
_cell.length_c   1.000
_cell.angle_alpha   90.00
_cell.angle_beta   90.00
_cell.angle_gamma   90.00
#
_symmetry.space_group_name_H-M   'P 1'
#
loop_
_entity.id
_entity.type
_entity.pdbx_description
1 polymer ?
#
loop_
_entity_poly.entity_id
_entity_poly.type
_entity_poly.pdbx_seq_one_letter_code
_entity_poly.pdbx_strand_id
1 'polypeptide(L)'
;MVLPALLTSLEQSINYYFNDKGLLIESVTHRSYYHECLDKSQPYNERVEFLGDAVLGLAISETLYTEHVFCRKNDKTIHTIFSESEMSRLKSYLVSKKILSQLAQDINLGNYLKLGKGEEMTGGREKLSLLANTLEAIFGAVFLDGGYEAAKAVILGLYQPILTQILSNHTSFDYKTELQEISQKLFSSLPEYKLVLESGNDHDKDFVYEVYLDGKCMGTGSGKNKKTAQSAAACMALETLGNPKSIESSASHKKSAVQNCNE
;
A
#
# COMPACT_ATOMS: atom_id res chain seq x y z
N MET A 1 -30.44 16.08 -10.30
CA MET A 1 -29.49 16.08 -11.44
C MET A 1 -29.75 14.82 -12.24
N VAL A 2 -29.92 14.90 -13.56
CA VAL A 2 -30.30 13.74 -14.41
C VAL A 2 -29.10 12.78 -14.47
N LEU A 3 -29.33 11.47 -14.28
CA LEU A 3 -28.30 10.40 -14.23
C LEU A 3 -27.15 10.53 -15.27
N PRO A 4 -27.39 10.93 -16.54
CA PRO A 4 -26.33 11.09 -17.53
C PRO A 4 -25.30 12.17 -17.18
N ALA A 5 -25.74 13.30 -16.59
CA ALA A 5 -24.84 14.41 -16.25
C ALA A 5 -23.89 14.06 -15.09
N LEU A 6 -24.35 13.23 -14.14
CA LEU A 6 -23.52 12.74 -13.04
C LEU A 6 -22.43 11.79 -13.54
N LEU A 7 -22.77 10.90 -14.47
CA LEU A 7 -21.80 9.97 -15.05
C LEU A 7 -20.69 10.71 -15.81
N THR A 8 -21.03 11.74 -16.59
CA THR A 8 -20.04 12.54 -17.31
C THR A 8 -19.05 13.25 -16.37
N SER A 9 -19.52 13.76 -15.22
CA SER A 9 -18.63 14.39 -14.24
C SER A 9 -17.64 13.40 -13.62
N LEU A 10 -18.08 12.15 -13.36
CA LEU A 10 -17.21 11.09 -12.87
C LEU A 10 -16.17 10.67 -13.93
N GLU A 11 -16.59 10.54 -15.18
CA GLU A 11 -15.67 10.26 -16.30
C GLU A 11 -14.59 11.33 -16.45
N GLN A 12 -14.96 12.60 -16.28
CA GLN A 12 -14.02 13.71 -16.28
C GLN A 12 -13.04 13.65 -15.09
N SER A 13 -13.49 13.29 -13.89
CA SER A 13 -12.63 13.25 -12.70
C SER A 13 -11.59 12.13 -12.76
N ILE A 14 -11.89 11.03 -13.45
CA ILE A 14 -10.93 9.93 -13.69
C ILE A 14 -10.21 10.04 -15.04
N ASN A 15 -10.53 11.07 -15.83
CA ASN A 15 -9.99 11.30 -17.18
C ASN A 15 -10.16 10.08 -18.12
N TYR A 16 -11.33 9.43 -18.08
CA TYR A 16 -11.67 8.28 -18.92
C TYR A 16 -13.15 8.31 -19.31
N TYR A 17 -13.43 8.19 -20.61
CA TYR A 17 -14.79 8.13 -21.14
C TYR A 17 -15.12 6.71 -21.56
N PHE A 18 -16.12 6.13 -20.91
CA PHE A 18 -16.58 4.77 -21.18
C PHE A 18 -17.30 4.68 -22.52
N ASN A 19 -16.98 3.64 -23.28
CA ASN A 19 -17.77 3.21 -24.44
C ASN A 19 -19.08 2.56 -23.97
N ASP A 20 -18.99 1.65 -22.98
CA ASP A 20 -20.14 1.07 -22.30
C ASP A 20 -20.40 1.74 -20.94
N LYS A 21 -21.39 2.64 -20.90
CA LYS A 21 -21.82 3.30 -19.65
C LYS A 21 -22.39 2.32 -18.62
N GLY A 22 -22.81 1.12 -19.04
CA GLY A 22 -23.27 0.06 -18.16
C GLY A 22 -22.20 -0.38 -17.17
N LEU A 23 -20.95 -0.48 -17.61
CA LEU A 23 -19.81 -0.82 -16.75
C LEU A 23 -19.56 0.23 -15.67
N LEU A 24 -19.64 1.52 -16.04
CA LEU A 24 -19.53 2.60 -15.07
C LEU A 24 -20.68 2.55 -14.06
N ILE A 25 -21.92 2.33 -14.52
CA ILE A 25 -23.09 2.21 -13.64
C ILE A 25 -22.95 1.02 -12.69
N GLU A 26 -22.49 -0.14 -13.17
CA GLU A 26 -22.24 -1.32 -12.34
C GLU A 26 -21.22 -1.01 -11.25
N SER A 27 -20.10 -0.36 -11.60
CA SER A 27 -19.01 -0.06 -10.66
C SER A 27 -19.43 0.83 -9.47
N VAL A 28 -20.39 1.74 -9.68
CA VAL A 28 -20.92 2.63 -8.64
C VAL A 28 -22.20 2.11 -7.95
N THR A 29 -22.64 0.89 -8.29
CA THR A 29 -23.84 0.28 -7.73
C THR A 29 -23.50 -0.66 -6.58
N HIS A 30 -23.83 -0.25 -5.35
CA HIS A 30 -23.68 -1.08 -4.17
C HIS A 30 -24.80 -2.12 -4.08
N ARG A 31 -24.49 -3.30 -3.52
CA ARG A 31 -25.46 -4.40 -3.30
C ARG A 31 -26.75 -3.98 -2.59
N SER A 32 -26.69 -2.98 -1.70
CA SER A 32 -27.90 -2.50 -0.99
C SER A 32 -28.90 -1.88 -1.96
N TYR A 33 -28.43 -1.17 -2.99
CA TYR A 33 -29.30 -0.58 -4.00
C TYR A 33 -29.91 -1.67 -4.87
N TYR A 34 -29.11 -2.67 -5.24
CA TYR A 34 -29.57 -3.84 -5.99
C TYR A 34 -30.69 -4.60 -5.29
N HIS A 35 -30.59 -4.81 -3.97
CA HIS A 35 -31.62 -5.51 -3.20
C HIS A 35 -32.91 -4.72 -2.98
N GLU A 36 -32.85 -3.39 -3.04
CA GLU A 36 -34.02 -2.52 -2.88
C GLU A 36 -34.75 -2.22 -4.20
N CYS A 37 -34.06 -2.33 -5.35
CA CYS A 37 -34.66 -2.07 -6.65
C CYS A 37 -35.46 -3.28 -7.16
N LEU A 38 -36.61 -3.01 -7.79
CA LEU A 38 -37.47 -4.03 -8.40
C LEU A 38 -36.84 -4.64 -9.67
N ASP A 39 -36.01 -3.85 -10.35
CA ASP A 39 -35.28 -4.28 -11.54
C ASP A 39 -33.91 -4.85 -11.15
N LYS A 40 -33.88 -6.15 -10.84
CA LYS A 40 -32.68 -6.92 -10.49
C LYS A 40 -31.81 -7.29 -11.71
N SER A 41 -32.04 -6.69 -12.88
CA SER A 41 -31.25 -6.98 -14.08
C SER A 41 -29.88 -6.31 -14.07
N GLN A 42 -29.68 -5.25 -13.27
CA GLN A 42 -28.42 -4.52 -13.20
C GLN A 42 -27.47 -5.19 -12.19
N PRO A 43 -26.27 -5.62 -12.60
CA PRO A 43 -25.28 -6.15 -11.66
C PRO A 43 -24.78 -5.08 -10.68
N TYR A 44 -24.18 -5.52 -9.58
CA TYR A 44 -23.60 -4.67 -8.55
C TYR A 44 -22.08 -4.90 -8.46
N ASN A 45 -21.39 -3.96 -7.83
CA ASN A 45 -19.96 -3.76 -8.01
C ASN A 45 -19.01 -4.84 -7.47
N GLU A 46 -19.39 -5.72 -6.53
CA GLU A 46 -18.46 -6.66 -5.87
C GLU A 46 -17.68 -7.57 -6.86
N ARG A 47 -18.29 -7.94 -8.00
CA ARG A 47 -17.59 -8.77 -9.02
C ARG A 47 -16.53 -7.98 -9.77
N VAL A 48 -16.82 -6.73 -10.08
CA VAL A 48 -15.90 -5.83 -10.79
C VAL A 48 -14.84 -5.28 -9.83
N GLU A 49 -15.19 -5.06 -8.55
CA GLU A 49 -14.27 -4.78 -7.45
C GLU A 49 -13.17 -5.85 -7.38
N PHE A 50 -13.56 -7.13 -7.32
CA PHE A 50 -12.63 -8.24 -7.28
C PHE A 50 -11.63 -8.24 -8.44
N LEU A 51 -12.10 -7.94 -9.66
CA LEU A 51 -11.24 -7.79 -10.83
C LEU A 51 -10.34 -6.55 -10.72
N GLY A 52 -10.91 -5.45 -10.24
CA GLY A 52 -10.25 -4.17 -10.06
C GLY A 52 -9.08 -4.20 -9.10
N ASP A 53 -9.20 -4.92 -7.98
CA ASP A 53 -8.09 -5.15 -7.03
C ASP A 53 -6.89 -5.82 -7.73
N ALA A 54 -7.15 -6.87 -8.52
CA ALA A 54 -6.09 -7.54 -9.28
C ALA A 54 -5.44 -6.61 -10.32
N VAL A 55 -6.24 -5.82 -11.04
CA VAL A 55 -5.76 -4.84 -12.03
C VAL A 55 -4.90 -3.76 -11.36
N LEU A 56 -5.37 -3.21 -10.24
CA LEU A 56 -4.63 -2.24 -9.44
C LEU A 56 -3.31 -2.84 -8.95
N GLY A 57 -3.35 -4.03 -8.37
CA GLY A 57 -2.19 -4.73 -7.86
C GLY A 57 -1.14 -4.96 -8.94
N LEU A 58 -1.54 -5.28 -10.17
CA LEU A 58 -0.64 -5.43 -11.31
C LEU A 58 -0.09 -4.08 -11.77
N ALA A 59 -0.93 -3.05 -11.96
CA ALA A 59 -0.50 -1.71 -12.37
C ALA A 59 0.53 -1.11 -11.41
N ILE A 60 0.31 -1.22 -10.10
CA ILE A 60 1.26 -0.74 -9.10
C ILE A 60 2.55 -1.60 -9.10
N SER A 61 2.44 -2.93 -9.14
CA SER A 61 3.63 -3.80 -9.20
C SER A 61 4.49 -3.53 -10.44
N GLU A 62 3.87 -3.41 -11.61
CA GLU A 62 4.56 -3.11 -12.85
C GLU A 62 5.22 -1.73 -12.79
N THR A 63 4.53 -0.72 -12.25
CA THR A 63 5.08 0.64 -12.11
C THR A 63 6.29 0.62 -11.19
N LEU A 64 6.21 -0.02 -10.01
CA LEU A 64 7.35 -0.12 -9.08
C LEU A 64 8.55 -0.86 -9.68
N TYR A 65 8.31 -1.84 -10.58
CA TYR A 65 9.35 -2.62 -11.24
C TYR A 65 9.99 -1.91 -12.44
N THR A 66 9.16 -1.33 -13.32
CA THR A 66 9.59 -0.76 -14.60
C THR A 66 10.04 0.67 -14.49
N GLU A 67 9.43 1.43 -13.58
CA GLU A 67 9.73 2.83 -13.47
C GLU A 67 10.98 3.06 -12.61
N HIS A 68 12.10 3.37 -13.28
CA HIS A 68 13.20 4.16 -12.71
C HIS A 68 12.75 5.61 -12.31
N VAL A 69 11.45 5.88 -12.18
CA VAL A 69 10.84 7.22 -12.07
C VAL A 69 11.13 7.92 -10.76
N PHE A 70 11.81 7.25 -9.83
CA PHE A 70 12.31 7.92 -8.64
C PHE A 70 13.51 8.86 -8.91
N CYS A 71 13.99 8.94 -10.17
CA CYS A 71 14.96 9.93 -10.61
C CYS A 71 14.30 11.32 -10.77
N ARG A 72 14.77 12.32 -10.02
CA ARG A 72 14.49 13.74 -10.35
C ARG A 72 14.87 13.97 -11.82
N LYS A 73 13.99 14.62 -12.59
CA LYS A 73 14.21 15.01 -14.01
C LYS A 73 15.54 15.74 -14.30
N ASN A 74 16.26 16.21 -13.28
CA ASN A 74 17.53 16.91 -13.40
C ASN A 74 18.73 16.21 -12.72
N ASP A 75 18.56 15.00 -12.18
CA ASP A 75 19.66 14.26 -11.54
C ASP A 75 19.73 12.85 -12.15
N LYS A 76 20.52 12.71 -13.21
CA LYS A 76 20.74 11.47 -13.97
C LYS A 76 21.53 10.41 -13.19
N THR A 77 21.73 10.60 -11.90
CA THR A 77 22.75 9.86 -11.12
C THR A 77 22.16 8.97 -10.02
N ILE A 78 20.86 9.06 -9.73
CA ILE A 78 20.22 8.25 -8.68
C ILE A 78 19.23 7.27 -9.31
N HIS A 79 19.76 6.16 -9.83
CA HIS A 79 18.94 4.98 -10.10
C HIS A 79 18.61 4.32 -8.75
N THR A 80 17.47 4.65 -8.17
CA THR A 80 16.93 3.87 -7.04
C THR A 80 16.31 2.60 -7.60
N ILE A 81 17.03 1.49 -7.53
CA ILE A 81 16.46 0.16 -7.73
C ILE A 81 15.89 -0.26 -6.38
N PHE A 82 14.58 -0.41 -6.29
CA PHE A 82 13.96 -0.96 -5.08
C PHE A 82 14.29 -2.44 -4.94
N SER A 83 14.54 -2.87 -3.71
CA SER A 83 14.54 -4.29 -3.39
C SER A 83 13.13 -4.89 -3.53
N GLU A 84 13.04 -6.21 -3.59
CA GLU A 84 11.75 -6.92 -3.55
C GLU A 84 10.93 -6.56 -2.30
N SER A 85 11.59 -6.47 -1.15
CA SER A 85 10.93 -6.12 0.11
C SER A 85 10.40 -4.68 0.10
N GLU A 86 11.14 -3.72 -0.46
CA GLU A 86 10.69 -2.34 -0.64
C GLU A 86 9.50 -2.26 -1.59
N MET A 87 9.54 -2.96 -2.73
CA MET A 87 8.43 -3.01 -3.68
C MET A 87 7.18 -3.64 -3.05
N SER A 88 7.33 -4.72 -2.30
CA SER A 88 6.23 -5.41 -1.63
C SER A 88 5.53 -4.51 -0.59
N ARG A 89 6.31 -3.74 0.18
CA ARG A 89 5.80 -2.78 1.16
C ARG A 89 5.14 -1.57 0.50
N LEU A 90 5.78 -0.99 -0.52
CA LEU A 90 5.21 0.10 -1.32
C LEU A 90 3.89 -0.33 -1.94
N LYS A 91 3.84 -1.51 -2.55
CA LYS A 91 2.61 -2.07 -3.11
C LYS A 91 1.53 -2.14 -2.03
N SER A 92 1.82 -2.78 -0.89
CA SER A 92 0.86 -2.95 0.21
C SER A 92 0.32 -1.62 0.73
N TYR A 93 1.16 -0.58 0.79
CA TYR A 93 0.74 0.76 1.15
C TYR A 93 -0.15 1.40 0.08
N LEU A 94 0.27 1.36 -1.19
CA LEU A 94 -0.41 2.00 -2.31
C LEU A 94 -1.78 1.37 -2.61
N VAL A 95 -1.92 0.05 -2.45
CA VAL A 95 -3.20 -0.64 -2.62
C VAL A 95 -4.02 -0.69 -1.32
N SER A 96 -3.55 -0.04 -0.25
CA SER A 96 -4.27 -0.06 1.02
C SER A 96 -5.59 0.71 0.93
N LYS A 97 -6.58 0.22 1.68
CA LYS A 97 -7.88 0.86 1.87
C LYS A 97 -7.78 2.34 2.24
N LYS A 98 -6.76 2.71 3.02
CA LYS A 98 -6.49 4.10 3.41
C LYS A 98 -6.24 4.96 2.18
N ILE A 99 -5.32 4.55 1.31
CA ILE A 99 -4.98 5.26 0.08
C ILE A 99 -6.16 5.30 -0.89
N LEU A 100 -6.81 4.16 -1.12
CA LEU A 100 -7.96 4.09 -2.01
C LEU A 100 -9.11 4.98 -1.54
N SER A 101 -9.41 4.99 -0.24
CA SER A 101 -10.45 5.86 0.30
C SER A 101 -10.11 7.35 0.19
N GLN A 102 -8.83 7.72 0.34
CA GLN A 102 -8.38 9.10 0.14
C GLN A 102 -8.55 9.53 -1.32
N LEU A 103 -8.08 8.72 -2.27
CA LEU A 103 -8.23 9.00 -3.70
C LEU A 103 -9.70 9.10 -4.11
N ALA A 104 -10.55 8.22 -3.58
CA ALA A 104 -11.98 8.25 -3.79
C ALA A 104 -12.62 9.54 -3.24
N GLN A 105 -12.16 10.05 -2.10
CA GLN A 105 -12.61 11.33 -1.55
C GLN A 105 -12.16 12.51 -2.41
N ASP A 106 -10.92 12.49 -2.93
CA ASP A 106 -10.35 13.55 -3.76
C ASP A 106 -11.18 13.78 -5.04
N ILE A 107 -11.75 12.71 -5.61
CA ILE A 107 -12.65 12.78 -6.77
C ILE A 107 -14.14 12.90 -6.39
N ASN A 108 -14.46 13.07 -5.10
CA ASN A 108 -15.81 13.12 -4.54
C ASN A 108 -16.68 11.90 -4.92
N LEU A 109 -16.09 10.69 -4.90
CA LEU A 109 -16.72 9.46 -5.40
C LEU A 109 -18.06 9.14 -4.72
N GLY A 110 -18.19 9.49 -3.44
CA GLY A 110 -19.42 9.28 -2.66
C GLY A 110 -20.68 9.90 -3.30
N ASN A 111 -20.54 10.98 -4.06
CA ASN A 111 -21.66 11.65 -4.74
C ASN A 111 -22.25 10.83 -5.89
N TYR A 112 -21.52 9.84 -6.39
CA TYR A 112 -21.92 9.03 -7.54
C TYR A 112 -22.46 7.65 -7.14
N LEU A 113 -22.32 7.26 -5.86
CA LEU A 113 -22.76 5.97 -5.36
C LEU A 113 -24.28 5.80 -5.48
N LYS A 114 -24.69 4.64 -5.98
CA LYS A 114 -26.06 4.14 -5.87
C LYS A 114 -26.15 3.25 -4.65
N LEU A 115 -26.77 3.79 -3.59
CA LEU A 115 -26.98 3.13 -2.31
C LEU A 115 -28.46 2.88 -2.07
N GLY A 116 -28.77 1.81 -1.31
CA GLY A 116 -30.11 1.59 -0.81
C GLY A 116 -30.41 2.59 0.30
N LYS A 117 -31.69 2.88 0.56
CA LYS A 117 -32.15 3.81 1.59
C LYS A 117 -31.54 3.50 2.95
N GLY A 118 -31.47 2.23 3.33
CA GLY A 118 -30.87 1.83 4.61
C GLY A 118 -29.38 2.20 4.69
N GLU A 119 -28.63 1.89 3.63
CA GLU A 119 -27.20 2.18 3.55
C GLU A 119 -26.94 3.69 3.52
N GLU A 120 -27.73 4.42 2.73
CA GLU A 120 -27.72 5.88 2.64
C GLU A 120 -27.93 6.54 4.02
N MET A 121 -28.95 6.11 4.77
CA MET A 121 -29.28 6.65 6.09
C MET A 121 -28.18 6.44 7.14
N THR A 122 -27.31 5.45 6.94
CA THR A 122 -26.18 5.17 7.84
C THR A 122 -24.88 5.87 7.43
N GLY A 123 -24.95 6.84 6.50
CA GLY A 123 -23.79 7.57 6.00
C GLY A 123 -22.92 6.73 5.05
N GLY A 124 -23.54 5.85 4.26
CA GLY A 124 -22.82 4.97 3.34
C GLY A 124 -21.95 5.70 2.32
N ARG A 125 -22.28 6.95 1.97
CA ARG A 125 -21.50 7.76 1.02
C ARG A 125 -20.14 8.15 1.55
N GLU A 126 -20.02 8.29 2.87
CA GLU A 126 -18.80 8.70 3.56
C GLU A 126 -18.02 7.50 4.12
N LYS A 127 -18.58 6.29 4.08
CA LYS A 127 -17.89 5.07 4.56
C LYS A 127 -16.66 4.81 3.69
N LEU A 128 -15.48 4.95 4.30
CA LEU A 128 -14.18 4.72 3.66
C LEU A 128 -14.09 3.34 2.98
N SER A 129 -14.79 2.34 3.53
CA SER A 129 -14.86 1.02 2.92
C SER A 129 -15.60 0.96 1.61
N LEU A 130 -16.75 1.63 1.51
CA LEU A 130 -17.53 1.65 0.27
C LEU A 130 -16.79 2.46 -0.79
N LEU A 131 -16.15 3.56 -0.39
CA LEU A 131 -15.35 4.40 -1.27
C LEU A 131 -14.17 3.65 -1.88
N ALA A 132 -13.37 2.94 -1.06
CA ALA A 132 -12.23 2.15 -1.54
C ALA A 132 -12.67 1.05 -2.51
N ASN A 133 -13.65 0.23 -2.11
CA ASN A 133 -14.20 -0.86 -2.92
C ASN A 133 -14.78 -0.36 -4.26
N THR A 134 -15.47 0.78 -4.24
CA THR A 134 -16.02 1.38 -5.46
C THR A 134 -14.92 1.86 -6.40
N LEU A 135 -13.84 2.44 -5.86
CA LEU A 135 -12.72 2.87 -6.69
C LEU A 135 -12.02 1.68 -7.37
N GLU A 136 -11.84 0.57 -6.66
CA GLU A 136 -11.39 -0.69 -7.25
C GLU A 136 -12.35 -1.17 -8.35
N ALA A 137 -13.66 -1.15 -8.10
CA ALA A 137 -14.65 -1.49 -9.11
C ALA A 137 -14.59 -0.58 -10.35
N ILE A 138 -14.26 0.71 -10.19
CA ILE A 138 -14.05 1.61 -11.34
C ILE A 138 -12.82 1.16 -12.13
N PHE A 139 -11.71 0.79 -11.48
CA PHE A 139 -10.54 0.25 -12.18
C PHE A 139 -10.86 -1.03 -12.95
N GLY A 140 -11.64 -1.93 -12.35
CA GLY A 140 -12.14 -3.13 -13.03
C GLY A 140 -13.04 -2.81 -14.22
N ALA A 141 -13.91 -1.80 -14.11
CA ALA A 141 -14.79 -1.37 -15.18
C ALA A 141 -14.00 -0.74 -16.34
N VAL A 142 -13.01 0.11 -16.06
CA VAL A 142 -12.12 0.68 -17.09
C VAL A 142 -11.34 -0.43 -17.78
N PHE A 143 -10.87 -1.43 -17.05
CA PHE A 143 -10.18 -2.58 -17.64
C PHE A 143 -11.07 -3.37 -18.60
N LEU A 144 -12.35 -3.59 -18.25
CA LEU A 144 -13.31 -4.27 -19.12
C LEU A 144 -13.66 -3.46 -20.37
N ASP A 145 -13.71 -2.12 -20.26
CA ASP A 145 -14.09 -1.24 -21.37
C ASP A 145 -12.92 -0.92 -22.32
N GLY A 146 -11.74 -0.63 -21.76
CA GLY A 146 -10.58 -0.10 -22.50
C GLY A 146 -9.30 -0.93 -22.39
N GLY A 147 -9.31 -2.04 -21.65
CA GLY A 147 -8.15 -2.89 -21.44
C GLY A 147 -7.15 -2.38 -20.40
N TYR A 148 -6.04 -3.11 -20.27
CA TYR A 148 -5.04 -2.87 -19.22
C TYR A 148 -4.39 -1.48 -19.28
N GLU A 149 -3.95 -1.04 -20.47
CA GLU A 149 -3.27 0.25 -20.62
C GLU A 149 -4.18 1.43 -20.23
N ALA A 150 -5.47 1.36 -20.56
CA ALA A 150 -6.45 2.37 -20.14
C ALA A 150 -6.60 2.38 -18.61
N ALA A 151 -6.77 1.20 -18.00
CA ALA A 151 -6.90 1.08 -16.54
C ALA A 151 -5.64 1.60 -15.83
N LYS A 152 -4.45 1.22 -16.30
CA LYS A 152 -3.16 1.69 -15.78
C LYS A 152 -3.03 3.21 -15.89
N ALA A 153 -3.42 3.80 -17.02
CA ALA A 153 -3.38 5.25 -17.19
C ALA A 153 -4.29 5.99 -16.20
N VAL A 154 -5.51 5.49 -15.96
CA VAL A 154 -6.43 6.03 -14.96
C VAL A 154 -5.85 5.91 -13.55
N ILE A 155 -5.37 4.72 -13.19
CA ILE A 155 -4.74 4.46 -11.88
C ILE A 155 -3.58 5.42 -11.66
N LEU A 156 -2.62 5.49 -12.59
CA LEU A 156 -1.44 6.35 -12.43
C LEU A 156 -1.79 7.84 -12.43
N GLY A 157 -2.82 8.24 -13.18
CA GLY A 157 -3.35 9.60 -13.14
C GLY A 157 -3.83 10.01 -11.75
N LEU A 158 -4.60 9.14 -11.08
CA LEU A 158 -5.06 9.39 -9.71
C LEU A 158 -3.93 9.30 -8.68
N TYR A 159 -2.98 8.37 -8.86
CA TYR A 159 -1.88 8.15 -7.92
C TYR A 159 -0.73 9.16 -8.05
N GLN A 160 -0.69 9.98 -9.10
CA GLN A 160 0.40 10.91 -9.39
C GLN A 160 0.80 11.80 -8.19
N PRO A 161 -0.12 12.40 -7.42
CA PRO A 161 0.25 13.23 -6.27
C PRO A 161 0.92 12.42 -5.15
N ILE A 162 0.41 11.22 -4.88
CA ILE A 162 0.91 10.31 -3.85
C ILE A 162 2.29 9.79 -4.22
N LEU A 163 2.45 9.35 -5.47
CA LEU A 163 3.74 8.91 -5.99
C LEU A 163 4.75 10.04 -5.87
N THR A 164 4.43 11.25 -6.33
CA THR A 164 5.31 12.44 -6.22
C THR A 164 5.72 12.73 -4.77
N GLN A 165 4.81 12.56 -3.80
CA GLN A 165 5.12 12.74 -2.38
C GLN A 165 6.10 11.68 -1.85
N ILE A 166 5.90 10.41 -2.18
CA ILE A 166 6.80 9.31 -1.76
C ILE A 166 8.22 9.56 -2.30
N LEU A 167 8.26 10.06 -3.53
CA LEU A 167 9.44 10.34 -4.32
C LEU A 167 10.25 11.54 -3.77
N SER A 168 9.55 12.61 -3.42
CA SER A 168 10.14 13.86 -2.92
C SER A 168 10.57 13.79 -1.45
N ASN A 169 9.92 12.94 -0.65
CA ASN A 169 10.23 12.81 0.77
C ASN A 169 11.39 11.85 1.09
N HIS A 170 12.09 11.30 0.08
CA HIS A 170 13.06 10.21 0.27
C HIS A 170 12.55 9.21 1.31
N THR A 171 11.27 8.80 1.18
CA THR A 171 10.47 8.35 2.32
C THR A 171 11.26 7.36 3.16
N SER A 172 11.85 7.90 4.22
CA SER A 172 12.33 7.14 5.35
C SER A 172 11.03 6.68 5.97
N PHE A 173 10.46 5.60 5.43
CA PHE A 173 9.38 4.88 6.06
C PHE A 173 9.70 4.87 7.55
N ASP A 174 8.76 5.35 8.35
CA ASP A 174 8.97 5.48 9.78
C ASP A 174 8.85 4.09 10.42
N TYR A 175 9.74 3.20 10.00
CA TYR A 175 9.86 1.83 10.45
C TYR A 175 10.01 1.78 11.97
N LYS A 176 10.58 2.83 12.56
CA LYS A 176 10.73 2.97 14.01
C LYS A 176 9.38 3.17 14.69
N THR A 177 8.53 4.06 14.17
CA THR A 177 7.18 4.28 14.71
C THR A 177 6.27 3.07 14.47
N GLU A 178 6.31 2.46 13.28
CA GLU A 178 5.53 1.26 12.98
C GLU A 178 5.93 0.08 13.88
N LEU A 179 7.24 -0.16 14.05
CA LEU A 179 7.73 -1.20 14.96
C LEU A 179 7.39 -0.88 16.42
N GLN A 180 7.37 0.39 16.82
CA GLN A 180 6.96 0.79 18.16
C GLN A 180 5.50 0.44 18.45
N GLU A 181 4.58 0.75 17.53
CA GLU A 181 3.16 0.42 17.68
C GLU A 181 2.92 -1.10 17.76
N ILE A 182 3.57 -1.86 16.87
CA ILE A 182 3.46 -3.32 16.85
C ILE A 182 4.09 -3.95 18.10
N SER A 183 5.27 -3.46 18.51
CA SER A 183 5.96 -3.95 19.70
C SER A 183 5.13 -3.71 20.97
N GLN A 184 4.55 -2.52 21.10
CA GLN A 184 3.68 -2.18 22.22
C GLN A 184 2.44 -3.08 22.26
N LYS A 185 1.89 -3.45 21.09
CA LYS A 185 0.71 -4.32 20.97
C LYS A 185 1.02 -5.79 21.27
N LEU A 186 2.16 -6.32 20.81
CA LEU A 186 2.50 -7.75 20.90
C LEU A 186 3.29 -8.11 22.16
N PHE A 187 4.23 -7.25 22.57
CA PHE A 187 5.19 -7.54 23.64
C PHE A 187 5.05 -6.61 24.83
N SER A 188 4.12 -5.65 24.80
CA SER A 188 3.96 -4.60 25.83
C SER A 188 5.27 -3.87 26.17
N SER A 189 6.19 -3.79 25.21
CA SER A 189 7.53 -3.19 25.36
C SER A 189 7.89 -2.35 24.15
N LEU A 190 8.85 -1.44 24.33
CA LEU A 190 9.37 -0.60 23.27
C LEU A 190 10.59 -1.25 22.60
N PRO A 191 10.83 -1.04 21.29
CA PRO A 191 12.00 -1.57 20.61
C PRO A 191 13.31 -0.95 21.11
N GLU A 192 14.29 -1.80 21.46
CA GLU A 192 15.62 -1.37 21.88
C GLU A 192 16.61 -1.41 20.70
N TYR A 193 17.27 -0.30 20.41
CA TYR A 193 18.27 -0.21 19.33
C TYR A 193 19.70 -0.21 19.90
N LYS A 194 20.52 -1.17 19.51
CA LYS A 194 21.93 -1.28 19.93
C LYS A 194 22.86 -1.05 18.74
N LEU A 195 23.84 -0.16 18.91
CA LEU A 195 24.90 0.05 17.94
C LEU A 195 25.89 -1.13 18.04
N VAL A 196 26.09 -1.84 16.95
CA VAL A 196 26.97 -3.03 16.88
C VAL A 196 28.28 -2.70 16.18
N LEU A 197 28.25 -1.82 15.19
CA LEU A 197 29.43 -1.39 14.47
C LEU A 197 29.32 0.09 14.09
N GLU A 198 30.39 0.84 14.32
CA GLU A 198 30.64 2.15 13.72
C GLU A 198 32.04 2.07 13.08
N SER A 199 32.11 2.18 11.76
CA SER A 199 33.36 2.07 11.01
C SER A 199 33.41 3.11 9.90
N GLY A 200 34.61 3.39 9.38
CA GLY A 200 34.80 4.36 8.29
C GLY A 200 35.28 5.73 8.77
N ASN A 201 35.56 6.58 7.81
CA ASN A 201 36.24 7.86 7.98
C ASN A 201 35.20 8.91 8.40
N ASP A 202 35.60 10.06 8.97
CA ASP A 202 34.63 11.06 9.47
C ASP A 202 33.61 11.57 8.43
N HIS A 203 33.93 11.45 7.13
CA HIS A 203 33.06 11.82 6.03
C HIS A 203 32.34 10.64 5.34
N ASP A 204 32.62 9.39 5.76
CA ASP A 204 32.03 8.17 5.20
C ASP A 204 31.93 7.09 6.28
N LYS A 205 31.05 7.32 7.25
CA LYS A 205 30.81 6.39 8.36
C LYS A 205 29.71 5.40 8.01
N ASP A 206 29.99 4.13 8.25
CA ASP A 206 29.02 3.06 8.24
C ASP A 206 28.59 2.72 9.68
N PHE A 207 27.29 2.71 9.91
CA PHE A 207 26.68 2.32 11.18
C PHE A 207 25.91 1.02 10.99
N VAL A 208 26.03 0.11 11.95
CA VAL A 208 25.21 -1.11 12.04
C VAL A 208 24.47 -1.10 13.36
N TYR A 209 23.15 -1.18 13.31
CA TYR A 209 22.27 -1.30 14.46
C TYR A 209 21.55 -2.64 14.47
N GLU A 210 21.35 -3.18 15.66
CA GLU A 210 20.42 -4.26 15.92
C GLU A 210 19.22 -3.73 16.68
N VAL A 211 18.03 -4.26 16.40
CA VAL A 211 16.82 -3.98 17.17
C VAL A 211 16.37 -5.22 17.93
N TYR A 212 16.06 -5.02 19.21
CA TYR A 212 15.66 -6.05 20.14
C TYR A 212 14.23 -5.80 20.62
N LEU A 213 13.41 -6.85 20.63
CA LEU A 213 12.10 -6.87 21.27
C LEU A 213 12.11 -7.97 22.34
N ASP A 214 11.72 -7.64 23.56
CA ASP A 214 11.71 -8.57 24.71
C ASP A 214 13.02 -9.37 24.86
N GLY A 215 14.17 -8.69 24.68
CA GLY A 215 15.49 -9.30 24.76
C GLY A 215 15.93 -10.18 23.58
N LYS A 216 15.07 -10.40 22.58
CA LYS A 216 15.41 -11.13 21.34
C LYS A 216 15.80 -10.17 20.23
N CYS A 217 16.91 -10.44 19.54
CA CYS A 217 17.28 -9.70 18.33
C CYS A 217 16.29 -10.03 17.22
N MET A 218 15.59 -9.01 16.72
CA MET A 218 14.54 -9.14 15.72
C MET A 218 14.97 -8.66 14.33
N GLY A 219 15.99 -7.81 14.25
CA GLY A 219 16.52 -7.32 12.98
C GLY A 219 17.85 -6.59 13.13
N THR A 220 18.63 -6.59 12.05
CA THR A 220 19.91 -5.89 11.93
C THR A 220 19.87 -5.01 10.70
N GLY A 221 20.31 -3.75 10.82
CA GLY A 221 20.30 -2.80 9.72
C GLY A 221 21.56 -1.95 9.69
N SER A 222 22.02 -1.65 8.48
CA SER A 222 23.17 -0.79 8.25
C SER A 222 22.75 0.52 7.56
N GLY A 223 23.58 1.56 7.68
CA GLY A 223 23.34 2.83 7.01
C GLY A 223 24.45 3.85 7.21
N LYS A 224 24.47 4.89 6.37
CA LYS A 224 25.48 5.96 6.38
C LYS A 224 25.33 6.96 7.53
N ASN A 225 24.24 6.85 8.28
CA ASN A 225 24.04 7.55 9.53
C ASN A 225 23.19 6.70 10.48
N LYS A 226 23.23 7.05 11.77
CA LYS A 226 22.50 6.34 12.83
C LYS A 226 21.00 6.21 12.54
N LYS A 227 20.37 7.25 11.97
CA LYS A 227 18.93 7.23 11.66
C LYS A 227 18.60 6.19 10.59
N THR A 228 19.36 6.17 9.50
CA THR A 228 19.19 5.19 8.40
C THR A 228 19.44 3.76 8.85
N ALA A 229 20.50 3.52 9.64
CA ALA A 229 20.81 2.19 10.17
C ALA A 229 19.73 1.67 11.13
N GLN A 230 19.21 2.54 12.01
CA GLN A 230 18.10 2.19 12.90
C GLN A 230 16.80 1.91 12.13
N SER A 231 16.49 2.71 11.11
CA SER A 231 15.32 2.47 10.25
C SER A 231 15.42 1.12 9.54
N ALA A 232 16.61 0.78 9.00
CA ALA A 232 16.86 -0.51 8.37
C ALA A 232 16.72 -1.68 9.35
N ALA A 233 17.20 -1.53 10.60
CA ALA A 233 17.03 -2.56 11.62
C ALA A 233 15.55 -2.77 11.96
N ALA A 234 14.79 -1.68 12.08
CA ALA A 234 13.36 -1.71 12.35
C ALA A 234 12.57 -2.37 11.20
N CYS A 235 12.95 -2.04 9.96
CA CYS A 235 12.43 -2.64 8.73
C CYS A 235 12.56 -4.17 8.75
N MET A 236 13.74 -4.70 9.08
CA MET A 236 13.99 -6.15 9.17
C MET A 236 13.20 -6.79 10.33
N ALA A 237 13.07 -6.11 11.48
CA ALA A 237 12.28 -6.65 12.58
C ALA A 237 10.79 -6.76 12.27
N LEU A 238 10.23 -5.80 11.53
CA LEU A 238 8.85 -5.86 11.03
C LEU A 238 8.64 -7.06 10.09
N GLU A 239 9.63 -7.40 9.25
CA GLU A 239 9.57 -8.58 8.37
C GLU A 239 9.61 -9.88 9.18
N THR A 240 10.49 -9.97 10.19
CA THR A 240 10.55 -11.11 11.11
C THR A 240 9.22 -11.32 11.84
N LEU A 241 8.53 -10.24 12.22
CA LEU A 241 7.20 -10.31 12.86
C LEU A 241 6.08 -10.69 11.88
N GLY A 242 6.22 -10.32 10.60
CA GLY A 242 5.27 -10.67 9.53
C GLY A 242 5.40 -12.10 9.00
N ASN A 243 6.51 -12.80 9.27
CA ASN A 243 6.78 -14.15 8.77
C ASN A 243 6.97 -15.17 9.91
N PRO A 244 5.95 -15.96 10.27
CA PRO A 244 5.97 -16.83 11.46
C PRO A 244 6.98 -18.00 11.42
N LYS A 245 7.72 -18.20 10.33
CA LYS A 245 8.67 -19.32 10.18
C LYS A 245 10.10 -19.05 10.67
N SER A 246 10.47 -17.81 11.02
CA SER A 246 11.83 -17.46 11.46
C SER A 246 12.05 -17.53 12.97
N ILE A 247 10.98 -17.71 13.76
CA ILE A 247 11.04 -17.65 15.23
C ILE A 247 11.76 -18.87 15.84
N GLU A 248 11.80 -20.01 15.13
CA GLU A 248 12.33 -21.29 15.65
C GLU A 248 13.82 -21.55 15.38
N SER A 249 14.46 -20.86 14.42
CA SER A 249 15.85 -21.18 14.03
C SER A 249 16.94 -20.61 14.95
N SER A 250 16.64 -19.54 15.69
CA SER A 250 17.60 -18.88 16.58
C SER A 250 17.74 -19.54 17.97
N ALA A 251 16.82 -20.45 18.35
CA ALA A 251 16.86 -21.14 19.64
C ALA A 251 17.72 -22.42 19.62
N SER A 252 17.98 -22.98 18.44
CA SER A 252 18.73 -24.24 18.28
C SER A 252 20.24 -24.06 18.12
N HIS A 253 20.73 -22.89 17.70
CA HIS A 253 22.16 -22.66 17.43
C HIS A 253 22.99 -22.23 18.66
N LYS A 254 22.37 -21.96 19.82
CA LYS A 254 23.11 -21.65 21.07
C LYS A 254 23.34 -22.85 22.00
N LYS A 255 22.78 -24.02 21.71
CA LYS A 255 22.98 -25.24 22.55
C LYS A 255 24.13 -26.15 22.09
N SER A 256 24.71 -25.93 20.92
CA SER A 256 25.74 -26.81 20.34
C SER A 256 27.19 -26.29 20.48
N ALA A 257 27.42 -25.09 21.02
CA ALA A 257 28.77 -24.50 21.10
C ALA A 257 29.42 -24.52 22.51
N VAL A 258 28.77 -25.09 23.53
CA VAL A 258 29.29 -25.07 24.93
C VAL A 258 29.71 -26.46 25.43
N GLN A 259 29.66 -27.51 24.61
CA GLN A 259 29.84 -28.88 25.10
C GLN A 259 31.08 -29.64 24.59
N ASN A 260 32.02 -28.99 23.88
CA ASN A 260 33.26 -29.64 23.41
C ASN A 260 34.55 -28.90 23.80
N CYS A 261 34.68 -28.53 25.08
CA CYS A 261 35.97 -28.23 25.71
C CYS A 261 35.95 -28.78 27.14
N ASN A 262 36.12 -30.08 27.27
CA ASN A 262 36.61 -30.77 28.47
C ASN A 262 36.90 -32.23 28.08
N GLU A 263 38.07 -32.43 27.46
CA GLU A 263 38.94 -33.61 27.59
C GLU A 263 40.35 -33.20 27.17
#